data_AF-A0A7C1BVT3-F1
#
_entry.id   AF-A0A7C1BVT3-F1
#
_cell.length_a   1.000
_cell.length_b   1.000
_cell.length_c   1.000
_cell.angle_alpha   90.00
_cell.angle_beta   90.00
_cell.angle_gamma   90.00
#
_symmetry.space_group_name_H-M   'P 1'
#
loop_
_entity.id
_entity.type
_entity.pdbx_description
1 polymer ?
#
loop_
_entity_poly.entity_id
_entity_poly.type
_entity_poly.pdbx_seq_one_letter_code
_entity_poly.pdbx_strand_id
1 'polypeptide(L)'
;MSYDFNAELFVRDKEKIERKIDEFQGRRTQREEWMEQNLSSLFREILETKSWYLITKEVSLFEKYYEGRNDNRKEDIKSGYKGFMKGINVHLLYDENLDDWVLFKKPKIDTKSLPSHSNFISVTFTLRKPYISQDDEEFYVIDNPICKDKVFKVPLVRPSSWKGNLRFAALKGFEEDIFDEKINEANWKEERAVLVRLFGNEKDKMSSYIDELISKCISCVFG
;
A
#
# COMPACT_ATOMS: atom_id res chain seq x y z
N MET A 1 -6.75 7.19 -30.77
CA MET A 1 -6.48 8.32 -29.87
C MET A 1 -7.41 8.16 -28.69
N SER A 2 -6.91 7.64 -27.57
CA SER A 2 -7.68 7.55 -26.33
C SER A 2 -7.84 8.98 -25.83
N TYR A 3 -9.04 9.56 -25.97
CA TYR A 3 -9.40 10.79 -25.28
C TYR A 3 -9.21 10.52 -23.79
N ASP A 4 -8.18 11.10 -23.18
CA ASP A 4 -7.97 10.96 -21.75
C ASP A 4 -9.04 11.83 -21.08
N PHE A 5 -10.14 11.20 -20.68
CA PHE A 5 -11.25 11.81 -19.96
C PHE A 5 -10.77 12.76 -18.84
N ASN A 6 -9.67 12.40 -18.18
CA ASN A 6 -9.11 13.21 -17.11
C ASN A 6 -8.38 14.46 -17.61
N ALA A 7 -7.84 14.46 -18.84
CA ALA A 7 -7.23 15.63 -19.46
C ALA A 7 -8.30 16.67 -19.87
N GLU A 8 -9.46 16.23 -20.36
CA GLU A 8 -10.59 17.13 -20.66
C GLU A 8 -11.16 17.77 -19.39
N LEU A 9 -11.32 16.98 -18.32
CA LEU A 9 -11.70 17.47 -16.98
C LEU A 9 -10.69 18.49 -16.46
N PHE A 10 -9.40 18.20 -16.57
CA PHE A 10 -8.35 19.12 -16.19
C PHE A 10 -8.47 20.45 -16.94
N VAL A 11 -8.63 20.42 -18.27
CA VAL A 11 -8.78 21.64 -19.08
C VAL A 11 -10.01 22.46 -18.68
N ARG A 12 -11.15 21.80 -18.43
CA ARG A 12 -12.40 22.46 -18.03
C ARG A 12 -12.25 23.21 -16.70
N ASP A 13 -11.64 22.57 -15.71
CA ASP A 13 -11.71 23.04 -14.33
C ASP A 13 -10.49 23.88 -13.92
N LYS A 14 -9.39 23.79 -14.67
CA LYS A 14 -8.16 24.55 -14.44
C LYS A 14 -8.40 26.05 -14.36
N GLU A 15 -9.06 26.65 -15.36
CA GLU A 15 -9.26 28.10 -15.39
C GLU A 15 -10.09 28.60 -14.19
N LYS A 16 -11.07 27.79 -13.74
CA LYS A 16 -11.91 28.09 -12.58
C LYS A 16 -11.07 28.09 -11.29
N ILE A 17 -10.20 27.10 -11.14
CA ILE A 17 -9.31 26.96 -9.98
C ILE A 17 -8.25 28.06 -9.98
N GLU A 18 -7.58 28.30 -11.11
CA GLU A 18 -6.56 29.35 -11.24
C GLU A 18 -7.13 30.73 -10.92
N ARG A 19 -8.29 31.07 -11.49
CA ARG A 19 -8.97 32.34 -11.20
C ARG A 19 -9.24 32.53 -9.71
N LYS A 20 -9.66 31.47 -9.01
CA LYS A 20 -9.96 31.52 -7.58
C LYS A 20 -8.71 31.66 -6.71
N ILE A 21 -7.62 31.04 -7.12
CA ILE A 21 -6.31 31.21 -6.50
C ILE A 21 -5.81 32.65 -6.71
N ASP A 22 -5.99 33.21 -7.91
CA ASP A 22 -5.53 34.56 -8.27
C ASP A 22 -6.37 35.67 -7.60
N GLU A 23 -7.66 35.42 -7.35
CA GLU A 23 -8.55 36.30 -6.58
C GLU A 23 -8.12 36.42 -5.10
N PHE A 24 -7.36 35.46 -4.57
CA PHE A 24 -6.95 35.46 -3.17
C PHE A 24 -5.92 36.56 -2.86
N GLN A 25 -6.27 37.45 -1.94
CA GLN A 25 -5.39 38.51 -1.44
C GLN A 25 -4.81 38.11 -0.08
N GLY A 26 -3.52 37.78 -0.03
CA GLY A 26 -2.86 37.42 1.23
C GLY A 26 -1.50 36.74 1.06
N ARG A 27 -0.92 36.29 2.17
CA ARG A 27 0.32 35.51 2.15
C ARG A 27 0.04 34.07 1.73
N ARG A 28 1.06 33.41 1.19
CA ARG A 28 1.00 32.00 0.74
C ARG A 28 0.40 31.06 1.79
N THR A 29 0.88 31.09 3.03
CA THR A 29 0.37 30.20 4.09
C THR A 29 -1.12 30.39 4.34
N GLN A 30 -1.61 31.62 4.25
CA GLN A 30 -3.04 31.94 4.41
C GLN A 30 -3.86 31.42 3.22
N ARG A 31 -3.25 31.36 2.03
CA ARG A 31 -3.88 30.79 0.84
C ARG A 31 -3.99 29.28 0.94
N GLU A 32 -2.95 28.60 1.44
CA GLU A 32 -2.97 27.15 1.70
C GLU A 32 -4.08 26.79 2.71
N GLU A 33 -4.20 27.55 3.81
CA GLU A 33 -5.29 27.42 4.79
C GLU A 33 -6.68 27.70 4.18
N TRP A 34 -6.78 28.75 3.36
CA TRP A 34 -8.01 29.09 2.66
C TRP A 34 -8.42 27.98 1.69
N MET A 35 -7.46 27.41 0.95
CA MET A 35 -7.69 26.28 0.06
C MET A 35 -8.16 25.05 0.82
N GLU A 36 -7.56 24.74 1.99
CA GLU A 36 -8.01 23.63 2.85
C GLU A 36 -9.51 23.73 3.18
N GLN A 37 -10.02 24.94 3.38
CA GLN A 37 -11.42 25.19 3.72
C GLN A 37 -12.36 25.30 2.50
N ASN A 38 -11.85 25.75 1.35
CA ASN A 38 -12.68 26.17 0.22
C ASN A 38 -12.55 25.26 -1.02
N LEU A 39 -11.55 24.39 -1.11
CA LEU A 39 -11.33 23.53 -2.29
C LEU A 39 -12.57 22.67 -2.61
N SER A 40 -13.20 22.12 -1.59
CA SER A 40 -14.43 21.33 -1.73
C SER A 40 -15.53 22.10 -2.47
N SER A 41 -15.66 23.41 -2.24
CA SER A 41 -16.64 24.26 -2.93
C SER A 41 -16.24 24.60 -4.38
N LEU A 42 -14.94 24.61 -4.68
CA LEU A 42 -14.41 24.82 -6.04
C LEU A 42 -14.65 23.60 -6.93
N PHE A 43 -14.53 22.40 -6.34
CA PHE A 43 -14.75 21.12 -7.02
C PHE A 43 -16.16 20.55 -6.82
N ARG A 44 -17.06 21.20 -6.08
CA ARG A 44 -18.32 20.61 -5.57
C ARG A 44 -19.22 19.97 -6.63
N GLU A 45 -19.34 20.59 -7.81
CA GLU A 45 -20.08 20.02 -8.95
C GLU A 45 -19.50 18.69 -9.48
N ILE A 46 -18.26 18.38 -9.15
CA ILE A 46 -17.47 17.25 -9.68
C ILE A 46 -17.38 16.12 -8.65
N LEU A 47 -17.25 16.48 -7.38
CA LEU A 47 -16.93 15.55 -6.30
C LEU A 47 -18.16 14.86 -5.72
N GLU A 48 -19.32 15.53 -5.69
CA GLU A 48 -20.52 14.98 -5.04
C GLU A 48 -21.12 13.78 -5.80
N THR A 49 -20.75 13.57 -7.07
CA THR A 49 -21.27 12.47 -7.92
C THR A 49 -20.25 11.38 -8.25
N LYS A 50 -18.97 11.55 -7.90
CA LYS A 50 -17.90 10.63 -8.30
C LYS A 50 -17.41 9.79 -7.13
N SER A 51 -16.98 8.56 -7.43
CA SER A 51 -16.30 7.74 -6.42
C SER A 51 -15.03 8.46 -5.95
N TRP A 52 -14.72 8.32 -4.65
CA TRP A 52 -13.52 8.90 -4.04
C TRP A 52 -12.25 8.59 -4.86
N TYR A 53 -12.20 7.42 -5.48
CA TYR A 53 -11.14 7.00 -6.36
C TYR A 53 -10.90 7.97 -7.53
N LEU A 54 -11.96 8.33 -8.25
CA LEU A 54 -11.87 9.26 -9.39
C LEU A 54 -11.45 10.65 -8.94
N ILE A 55 -11.94 11.08 -7.77
CA ILE A 55 -11.57 12.35 -7.14
C ILE A 55 -10.06 12.39 -6.87
N THR A 56 -9.51 11.35 -6.25
CA THR A 56 -8.07 11.30 -5.95
C THR A 56 -7.21 11.36 -7.21
N LYS A 57 -7.65 10.72 -8.30
CA LYS A 57 -6.97 10.77 -9.59
C LYS A 57 -7.00 12.17 -10.20
N GLU A 58 -8.16 12.83 -10.20
CA GLU A 58 -8.31 14.18 -10.74
C GLU A 58 -7.44 15.19 -10.00
N VAL A 59 -7.45 15.16 -8.67
CA VAL A 59 -6.60 16.04 -7.86
C VAL A 59 -5.11 15.78 -8.12
N SER A 60 -4.70 14.53 -8.25
CA SER A 60 -3.30 14.18 -8.54
C SER A 60 -2.83 14.75 -9.89
N LEU A 61 -3.73 14.95 -10.86
CA LEU A 61 -3.39 15.57 -12.15
C LEU A 61 -3.13 17.06 -12.02
N PHE A 62 -3.92 17.76 -11.21
CA PHE A 62 -3.68 19.18 -10.91
C PHE A 62 -2.34 19.38 -10.21
N GLU A 63 -2.04 18.57 -9.18
CA GLU A 63 -0.75 18.59 -8.50
C GLU A 63 0.41 18.38 -9.48
N LYS A 64 0.35 17.31 -10.29
CA LYS A 64 1.38 16.99 -11.29
C LYS A 64 1.58 18.07 -12.33
N TYR A 65 0.49 18.71 -12.79
CA TYR A 65 0.56 19.78 -13.77
C TYR A 65 1.37 20.98 -13.26
N TYR A 66 1.16 21.38 -12.00
CA TYR A 66 1.87 22.49 -11.37
C TYR A 66 3.28 22.09 -10.95
N GLU A 67 3.47 20.86 -10.47
CA GLU A 67 4.79 20.32 -10.15
C GLU A 67 5.71 20.30 -11.38
N GLY A 68 5.23 19.81 -12.52
CA GLY A 68 5.99 19.80 -13.78
C GLY A 68 6.36 21.20 -14.31
N ARG A 69 5.72 22.25 -13.78
CA ARG A 69 6.03 23.66 -14.08
C ARG A 69 6.84 24.35 -12.98
N ASN A 70 7.20 23.62 -11.93
CA ASN A 70 7.82 24.17 -10.71
C ASN A 70 6.98 25.32 -10.11
N ASP A 71 5.67 25.15 -10.13
CA ASP A 71 4.70 26.15 -9.70
C ASP A 71 4.25 25.88 -8.25
N ASN A 72 4.24 26.93 -7.42
CA ASN A 72 3.88 26.84 -6.01
C ASN A 72 2.41 26.48 -5.78
N ARG A 73 1.55 26.63 -6.80
CA ARG A 73 0.14 26.23 -6.75
C ARG A 73 -0.06 24.75 -6.45
N LYS A 74 0.97 23.91 -6.60
CA LYS A 74 0.92 22.49 -6.17
C LYS A 74 0.58 22.34 -4.68
N GLU A 75 1.15 23.18 -3.81
CA GLU A 75 0.92 23.10 -2.36
C GLU A 75 -0.47 23.60 -1.98
N ASP A 76 -0.99 24.57 -2.73
CA ASP A 76 -2.36 25.08 -2.60
C ASP A 76 -3.37 23.96 -2.90
N ILE A 77 -3.17 23.22 -4.01
CA ILE A 77 -4.00 22.07 -4.39
C ILE A 77 -3.88 20.93 -3.36
N LYS A 78 -2.66 20.61 -2.91
CA LYS A 78 -2.40 19.58 -1.89
C LYS A 78 -3.11 19.89 -0.57
N SER A 79 -3.04 21.15 -0.12
CA SER A 79 -3.69 21.63 1.11
C SER A 79 -5.21 21.56 1.00
N GLY A 80 -5.76 22.00 -0.14
CA GLY A 80 -7.18 21.87 -0.43
C GLY A 80 -7.68 20.42 -0.38
N TYR A 81 -6.92 19.49 -0.95
CA TYR A 81 -7.27 18.07 -0.95
C TYR A 81 -7.25 17.48 0.46
N LYS A 82 -6.24 17.85 1.26
CA LYS A 82 -6.15 17.45 2.66
C LYS A 82 -7.39 17.88 3.44
N GLY A 83 -7.87 19.11 3.22
CA GLY A 83 -9.09 19.62 3.82
C GLY A 83 -10.34 18.87 3.37
N PHE A 84 -10.46 18.59 2.07
CA PHE A 84 -11.52 17.76 1.52
C PHE A 84 -11.54 16.37 2.17
N MET A 85 -10.39 15.70 2.26
CA MET A 85 -10.28 14.36 2.86
C MET A 85 -10.65 14.34 4.35
N LYS A 86 -10.33 15.42 5.10
CA LYS A 86 -10.74 15.57 6.50
C LYS A 86 -12.26 15.72 6.66
N GLY A 87 -12.93 16.36 5.69
CA GLY A 87 -14.37 16.58 5.71
C GLY A 87 -15.19 15.35 5.28
N ILE A 88 -14.57 14.37 4.63
CA ILE A 88 -15.24 13.13 4.23
C ILE A 88 -15.42 12.21 5.43
N ASN A 89 -16.67 11.85 5.72
CA ASN A 89 -16.94 10.73 6.59
C ASN A 89 -16.77 9.42 5.82
N VAL A 90 -15.60 8.80 5.96
CA VAL A 90 -15.27 7.52 5.29
C VAL A 90 -16.26 6.41 5.66
N HIS A 91 -16.92 6.48 6.82
CA HIS A 91 -17.94 5.51 7.21
C HIS A 91 -19.25 5.63 6.42
N LEU A 92 -19.55 6.79 5.85
CA LEU A 92 -20.70 6.97 4.94
C LEU A 92 -20.39 6.53 3.49
N LEU A 93 -19.11 6.25 3.19
CA LEU A 93 -18.66 5.68 1.91
C LEU A 93 -18.58 4.16 1.94
N TYR A 94 -18.88 3.52 3.07
CA TYR A 94 -19.13 2.08 3.11
C TYR A 94 -20.42 1.81 2.35
N ASP A 95 -20.26 1.42 1.10
CA ASP A 95 -21.29 0.70 0.37
C ASP A 95 -21.57 -0.58 1.18
N GLU A 96 -22.81 -0.74 1.69
CA GLU A 96 -23.21 -1.94 2.44
C GLU A 96 -23.04 -3.21 1.60
N ASN A 97 -22.87 -3.08 0.28
CA ASN A 97 -22.65 -4.17 -0.68
C ASN A 97 -21.20 -4.31 -1.17
N LEU A 98 -20.19 -4.10 -0.31
CA LEU A 98 -18.79 -4.42 -0.67
C LEU A 98 -18.62 -5.85 -1.23
N ASP A 99 -19.47 -6.80 -0.82
CA ASP A 99 -19.49 -8.18 -1.32
C ASP A 99 -19.96 -8.32 -2.79
N ASP A 100 -20.71 -7.33 -3.32
CA ASP A 100 -21.14 -7.33 -4.71
C ASP A 100 -20.02 -6.91 -5.66
N TRP A 101 -19.05 -6.17 -5.15
CA TRP A 101 -17.86 -5.79 -5.91
C TRP A 101 -17.04 -7.04 -6.19
N VAL A 102 -16.89 -7.36 -7.49
CA VAL A 102 -16.14 -8.53 -7.98
C VAL A 102 -14.74 -8.64 -7.36
N LEU A 103 -14.15 -7.49 -6.98
CA LEU A 103 -12.84 -7.42 -6.34
C LEU A 103 -12.73 -8.08 -4.97
N PHE A 104 -13.82 -8.07 -4.18
CA PHE A 104 -13.85 -8.62 -2.82
C PHE A 104 -14.47 -10.02 -2.76
N LYS A 105 -15.00 -10.52 -3.89
CA LYS A 105 -15.46 -11.91 -3.99
C LYS A 105 -14.28 -12.85 -3.79
N LYS A 106 -14.42 -13.77 -2.83
CA LYS A 106 -13.41 -14.81 -2.61
C LYS A 106 -13.17 -15.56 -3.93
N PRO A 107 -11.91 -15.70 -4.38
CA PRO A 107 -11.62 -16.40 -5.61
C PRO A 107 -12.09 -17.86 -5.47
N LYS A 108 -12.91 -18.31 -6.42
CA LYS A 108 -13.27 -19.73 -6.54
C LYS A 108 -12.10 -20.45 -7.20
N ILE A 109 -11.44 -21.33 -6.46
CA ILE A 109 -10.27 -22.07 -6.94
C ILE A 109 -10.72 -23.47 -7.30
N ASP A 110 -10.52 -23.83 -8.56
CA ASP A 110 -10.69 -25.21 -9.00
C ASP A 110 -9.42 -26.01 -8.64
N THR A 111 -9.50 -26.79 -7.58
CA THR A 111 -8.38 -27.63 -7.15
C THR A 111 -8.12 -28.79 -8.09
N LYS A 112 -9.07 -29.14 -8.97
CA LYS A 112 -8.92 -30.23 -9.94
C LYS A 112 -7.98 -29.87 -11.09
N SER A 113 -7.80 -28.58 -11.36
CA SER A 113 -6.88 -28.10 -12.40
C SER A 113 -5.43 -27.96 -11.92
N LEU A 114 -5.16 -28.20 -10.63
CA LEU A 114 -3.80 -28.11 -10.10
C LEU A 114 -2.99 -29.37 -10.46
N PRO A 115 -1.68 -29.26 -10.74
CA PRO A 115 -0.82 -30.42 -10.94
C PRO A 115 -0.86 -31.38 -9.75
N SER A 116 -0.63 -32.67 -10.00
CA SER A 116 -0.51 -33.69 -8.95
C SER A 116 0.48 -33.25 -7.86
N HIS A 117 0.13 -33.52 -6.60
CA HIS A 117 0.89 -33.12 -5.40
C HIS A 117 0.94 -31.61 -5.12
N SER A 118 0.12 -30.81 -5.78
CA SER A 118 -0.07 -29.40 -5.40
C SER A 118 -0.92 -29.28 -4.14
N ASN A 119 -0.56 -28.34 -3.28
CA ASN A 119 -1.33 -27.98 -2.10
C ASN A 119 -1.76 -26.51 -2.20
N PHE A 120 -3.00 -26.24 -1.84
CA PHE A 120 -3.54 -24.88 -1.79
C PHE A 120 -3.82 -24.48 -0.33
N ILE A 121 -3.30 -23.34 0.10
CA ILE A 121 -3.46 -22.80 1.44
C ILE A 121 -4.18 -21.46 1.34
N SER A 122 -5.29 -21.31 2.06
CA SER A 122 -6.02 -20.05 2.19
C SER A 122 -6.09 -19.65 3.65
N VAL A 123 -5.70 -18.41 3.93
CA VAL A 123 -5.74 -17.81 5.26
C VAL A 123 -6.43 -16.46 5.15
N THR A 124 -7.37 -16.21 6.05
CA THR A 124 -8.03 -14.89 6.17
C THR A 124 -7.38 -14.13 7.32
N PHE A 125 -6.91 -12.91 7.04
CA PHE A 125 -6.33 -12.03 8.04
C PHE A 125 -7.32 -10.92 8.39
N THR A 126 -7.53 -10.71 9.69
CA THR A 126 -8.28 -9.56 10.21
C THR A 126 -7.30 -8.57 10.83
N LEU A 127 -7.30 -7.33 10.33
CA LEU A 127 -6.47 -6.26 10.88
C LEU A 127 -6.98 -5.88 12.28
N ARG A 128 -6.18 -6.13 13.32
CA ARG A 128 -6.50 -5.73 14.71
C ARG A 128 -6.13 -4.27 15.02
N LYS A 129 -5.24 -3.69 14.21
CA LYS A 129 -4.75 -2.31 14.30
C LYS A 129 -4.64 -1.74 12.89
N PRO A 130 -4.59 -0.40 12.74
CA PRO A 130 -4.33 0.22 11.44
C PRO A 130 -3.06 -0.36 10.79
N TYR A 131 -3.18 -0.74 9.51
CA TYR A 131 -2.08 -1.31 8.75
C TYR A 131 -1.33 -0.21 7.99
N ILE A 132 0.00 -0.22 8.11
CA ILE A 132 0.89 0.71 7.42
C ILE A 132 1.76 -0.10 6.48
N SER A 133 1.81 0.31 5.22
CA SER A 133 2.75 -0.20 4.22
C SER A 133 3.12 0.94 3.30
N GLN A 134 4.35 0.94 2.80
CA GLN A 134 4.80 1.95 1.86
C GLN A 134 4.44 1.53 0.44
N ASP A 135 3.75 2.39 -0.30
CA ASP A 135 3.62 2.23 -1.74
C ASP A 135 4.92 2.67 -2.47
N ASP A 136 5.22 2.06 -3.61
CA ASP A 136 6.37 2.42 -4.45
C ASP A 136 5.97 3.46 -5.52
N GLU A 137 4.69 3.83 -5.60
CA GLU A 137 4.24 4.86 -6.52
C GLU A 137 4.75 6.24 -6.07
N GLU A 138 5.49 6.91 -6.95
CA GLU A 138 6.19 8.16 -6.66
C GLU A 138 5.28 9.33 -6.25
N PHE A 139 3.99 9.29 -6.62
CA PHE A 139 3.13 10.45 -6.52
C PHE A 139 1.80 10.13 -5.85
N TYR A 140 1.77 10.37 -4.54
CA TYR A 140 0.56 10.44 -3.76
C TYR A 140 0.42 11.84 -3.17
N VAL A 141 -0.80 12.39 -3.22
CA VAL A 141 -1.13 13.66 -2.56
C VAL A 141 -0.92 13.59 -1.03
N ILE A 142 -0.81 12.39 -0.47
CA ILE A 142 -0.49 12.12 0.93
C ILE A 142 0.93 11.55 1.07
N ASP A 143 1.65 11.99 2.10
CA ASP A 143 3.07 11.65 2.27
C ASP A 143 3.31 10.18 2.66
N ASN A 144 2.31 9.48 3.21
CA ASN A 144 2.42 8.07 3.62
C ASN A 144 1.29 7.20 3.03
N PRO A 145 1.34 6.92 1.72
CA PRO A 145 0.34 6.11 1.07
C PRO A 145 0.50 4.63 1.43
N ILE A 146 -0.61 4.01 1.83
CA ILE A 146 -0.70 2.54 1.92
C ILE A 146 -0.45 1.93 0.54
N CYS A 147 0.26 0.79 0.48
CA CYS A 147 0.43 0.04 -0.75
C CYS A 147 -0.92 -0.36 -1.34
N LYS A 148 -1.11 -0.10 -2.65
CA LYS A 148 -2.34 -0.43 -3.36
C LYS A 148 -2.08 -1.30 -4.59
N ASP A 149 -3.10 -2.04 -5.01
CA ASP A 149 -3.12 -2.69 -6.31
C ASP A 149 -3.00 -1.65 -7.44
N LYS A 150 -2.24 -1.95 -8.50
CA LYS A 150 -1.94 -0.98 -9.55
C LYS A 150 -3.18 -0.58 -10.37
N VAL A 151 -4.10 -1.50 -10.61
CA VAL A 151 -5.25 -1.29 -11.50
C VAL A 151 -6.41 -0.75 -10.70
N PHE A 152 -6.78 -1.45 -9.63
CA PHE A 152 -7.98 -1.20 -8.85
C PHE A 152 -7.75 -0.26 -7.68
N LYS A 153 -6.48 -0.03 -7.32
CA LYS A 153 -6.07 0.95 -6.30
C LYS A 153 -6.72 0.71 -4.93
N VAL A 154 -7.02 -0.56 -4.65
CA VAL A 154 -7.41 -1.04 -3.33
C VAL A 154 -6.17 -1.40 -2.51
N PRO A 155 -6.21 -1.29 -1.16
CA PRO A 155 -5.09 -1.70 -0.32
C PRO A 155 -4.66 -3.14 -0.60
N LEU A 156 -3.36 -3.35 -0.71
CA LEU A 156 -2.76 -4.65 -1.04
C LEU A 156 -1.51 -4.87 -0.17
N VAL A 157 -1.36 -6.08 0.36
CA VAL A 157 -0.08 -6.54 0.89
C VAL A 157 0.68 -7.24 -0.25
N ARG A 158 1.86 -6.73 -0.60
CA ARG A 158 2.63 -7.27 -1.73
C ARG A 158 2.97 -8.76 -1.50
N PRO A 159 2.98 -9.59 -2.56
CA PRO A 159 3.42 -10.98 -2.46
C PRO A 159 4.84 -11.13 -1.86
N SER A 160 5.73 -10.19 -2.19
CA SER A 160 7.10 -10.14 -1.63
C SER A 160 7.10 -9.89 -0.12
N SER A 161 6.21 -9.03 0.37
CA SER A 161 6.02 -8.79 1.81
C SER A 161 5.50 -10.03 2.52
N TRP A 162 4.50 -10.72 1.94
CA TRP A 162 4.03 -12.00 2.48
C TRP A 162 5.13 -13.05 2.56
N LYS A 163 5.88 -13.25 1.46
CA LYS A 163 7.00 -14.19 1.44
C LYS A 163 8.06 -13.84 2.48
N GLY A 164 8.40 -12.56 2.61
CA GLY A 164 9.36 -12.08 3.62
C GLY A 164 8.90 -12.35 5.04
N ASN A 165 7.65 -12.03 5.36
CA ASN A 165 7.07 -12.23 6.69
C ASN A 165 6.96 -13.72 7.04
N LEU A 166 6.49 -14.56 6.11
CA LEU A 166 6.40 -16.00 6.32
C LEU A 166 7.78 -16.64 6.52
N ARG A 167 8.78 -16.22 5.73
CA ARG A 167 10.15 -16.67 5.90
C ARG A 167 10.72 -16.29 7.27
N PHE A 168 10.45 -15.07 7.72
CA PHE A 168 10.89 -14.60 9.03
C PHE A 168 10.21 -15.38 10.17
N ALA A 169 8.90 -15.65 10.06
CA ALA A 169 8.18 -16.48 11.01
C ALA A 169 8.73 -17.91 11.07
N ALA A 170 9.03 -18.51 9.91
CA ALA A 170 9.64 -19.84 9.84
C ALA A 170 11.05 -19.87 10.47
N LEU A 171 11.84 -18.81 10.28
CA LEU A 171 13.14 -18.67 10.95
C LEU A 171 13.00 -18.60 12.47
N LYS A 172 11.98 -17.90 12.97
CA LYS A 172 11.71 -17.84 14.41
C LYS A 172 11.27 -19.18 14.99
N GLY A 173 10.45 -19.94 14.27
CA GLY A 173 10.16 -21.33 14.64
C GLY A 173 11.41 -22.21 14.66
N PHE A 174 12.29 -22.08 13.66
CA PHE A 174 13.57 -22.80 13.63
C PHE A 174 14.47 -22.45 14.83
N GLU A 175 14.52 -21.17 15.21
CA GLU A 175 15.24 -20.72 16.40
C GLU A 175 14.64 -21.28 17.71
N GLU A 176 13.32 -21.25 17.84
CA GLU A 176 12.61 -21.86 18.97
C GLU A 176 12.88 -23.37 19.06
N ASP A 177 12.86 -24.08 17.93
CA ASP A 177 13.11 -25.52 17.89
C ASP A 177 14.57 -25.89 18.20
N ILE A 178 15.54 -24.99 17.98
CA ILE A 178 16.92 -25.14 18.49
C ILE A 178 16.93 -25.02 20.02
N PHE A 179 16.28 -23.99 20.57
CA PHE A 179 16.25 -23.79 22.03
C PHE A 179 15.49 -24.89 22.77
N ASP A 180 14.47 -25.47 22.13
CA ASP A 180 13.72 -26.64 22.62
C ASP A 180 14.46 -27.97 22.39
N GLU A 181 15.71 -27.96 21.91
CA GLU A 181 16.55 -29.13 21.59
C GLU A 181 15.95 -30.11 20.55
N LYS A 182 14.89 -29.72 19.84
CA LYS A 182 14.32 -30.49 18.72
C LYS A 182 15.25 -30.47 17.51
N ILE A 183 15.97 -29.36 17.34
CA ILE A 183 17.04 -29.20 16.36
C ILE A 183 18.38 -29.24 17.10
N ASN A 184 19.25 -30.15 16.67
CA ASN A 184 20.53 -30.42 17.29
C ASN A 184 21.60 -30.73 16.22
N GLU A 185 22.79 -31.14 16.66
CA GLU A 185 23.93 -31.40 15.78
C GLU A 185 23.62 -32.43 14.68
N ALA A 186 22.72 -33.39 14.95
CA ALA A 186 22.41 -34.47 14.03
C ALA A 186 21.46 -34.07 12.89
N ASN A 187 20.64 -33.03 13.04
CA ASN A 187 19.55 -32.72 12.09
C ASN A 187 19.45 -31.25 11.62
N TRP A 188 20.27 -30.33 12.13
CA TRP A 188 20.13 -28.90 11.81
C TRP A 188 20.31 -28.59 10.31
N LYS A 189 21.10 -29.38 9.58
CA LYS A 189 21.35 -29.18 8.15
C LYS A 189 20.10 -29.48 7.34
N GLU A 190 19.43 -30.58 7.67
CA GLU A 190 18.20 -31.04 7.05
C GLU A 190 17.08 -30.02 7.29
N GLU A 191 16.93 -29.56 8.53
CA GLU A 191 15.91 -28.56 8.90
C GLU A 191 16.17 -27.20 8.23
N ARG A 192 17.44 -26.75 8.16
CA ARG A 192 17.80 -25.55 7.39
C ARG A 192 17.50 -25.72 5.90
N ALA A 193 17.75 -26.90 5.33
CA ALA A 193 17.44 -27.19 3.93
C ALA A 193 15.94 -27.12 3.62
N VAL A 194 15.05 -27.39 4.59
CA VAL A 194 13.60 -27.19 4.45
C VAL A 194 13.27 -25.71 4.25
N LEU A 195 13.89 -24.81 5.03
CA LEU A 195 13.70 -23.36 4.87
C LEU A 195 14.10 -22.88 3.47
N VAL A 196 15.25 -23.36 2.96
CA VAL A 196 15.73 -23.05 1.61
C VAL A 196 14.78 -23.60 0.55
N ARG A 197 14.26 -24.81 0.72
CA ARG A 197 13.31 -25.43 -0.22
C ARG A 197 12.00 -24.66 -0.31
N LEU A 198 11.50 -24.14 0.82
CA LEU A 198 10.23 -23.42 0.87
C LEU A 198 10.36 -21.97 0.38
N PHE A 199 11.44 -21.28 0.73
CA PHE A 199 11.56 -19.84 0.48
C PHE A 199 12.60 -19.47 -0.59
N GLY A 200 13.35 -20.44 -1.10
CA GLY A 200 14.49 -20.24 -1.99
C GLY A 200 15.74 -19.83 -1.22
N ASN A 201 16.70 -19.23 -1.92
CA ASN A 201 18.00 -18.87 -1.34
C ASN A 201 17.90 -17.97 -0.09
N GLU A 202 18.83 -18.21 0.83
CA GLU A 202 19.06 -17.35 1.97
C GLU A 202 19.63 -16.01 1.50
N LYS A 203 19.18 -14.91 2.10
CA LYS A 203 19.85 -13.62 1.93
C LYS A 203 21.03 -13.56 2.89
N ASP A 204 22.10 -12.85 2.54
CA ASP A 204 23.35 -12.79 3.32
C ASP A 204 23.12 -12.56 4.81
N LYS A 205 22.31 -11.54 5.18
CA LYS A 205 21.98 -11.25 6.59
C LYS A 205 21.29 -12.40 7.32
N MET A 206 20.45 -13.16 6.63
CA MET A 206 19.74 -14.32 7.20
C MET A 206 20.69 -15.49 7.37
N SER A 207 21.55 -15.75 6.38
CA SER A 207 22.60 -16.79 6.50
C SER A 207 23.49 -16.50 7.69
N SER A 208 24.06 -15.30 7.78
CA SER A 208 24.95 -14.93 8.89
C SER A 208 24.28 -15.08 10.25
N TYR A 209 23.00 -14.74 10.36
CA TYR A 209 22.23 -14.94 11.58
C TYR A 209 22.07 -16.41 11.96
N ILE A 210 21.69 -17.26 10.99
CA ILE A 210 21.52 -18.70 11.21
C ILE A 210 22.87 -19.35 11.57
N ASP A 211 23.95 -18.96 10.88
CA ASP A 211 25.29 -19.46 11.13
C ASP A 211 25.76 -19.13 12.55
N GLU A 212 25.51 -17.89 13.01
CA GLU A 212 25.79 -17.46 14.38
C GLU A 212 24.95 -18.22 15.41
N LEU A 213 23.66 -18.42 15.13
CA LEU A 213 22.74 -19.16 16.00
C LEU A 213 23.19 -20.61 16.20
N ILE A 214 23.49 -21.32 15.11
CA ILE A 214 23.98 -22.71 15.13
C ILE A 214 25.32 -22.78 15.87
N SER A 215 26.25 -21.87 15.56
CA SER A 215 27.56 -21.85 16.20
C SER A 215 27.46 -21.68 17.72
N LYS A 216 26.54 -20.85 18.21
CA LYS A 216 26.37 -20.61 19.65
C LYS A 216 25.62 -21.72 20.36
N CYS A 217 24.56 -22.25 19.75
CA CYS A 217 23.63 -23.15 20.44
C CYS A 217 23.96 -24.63 20.23
N ILE A 218 24.57 -24.99 19.11
CA ILE A 218 24.85 -26.38 18.74
C ILE A 218 26.35 -26.67 18.85
N SER A 219 27.21 -25.77 18.36
CA SER A 219 28.66 -26.01 18.35
C SER A 219 29.36 -25.78 19.70
N CYS A 220 28.79 -24.98 20.61
CA CYS A 220 29.37 -24.75 21.95
C CYS A 220 29.03 -25.84 22.98
N VAL A 221 28.17 -26.81 22.67
CA VAL A 221 27.77 -27.86 23.63
C VAL A 221 28.75 -29.05 23.64
N PHE A 222 29.72 -29.10 22.72
CA PHE A 222 30.70 -30.19 22.60
C PHE A 222 32.17 -29.73 22.50
N GLY A 223 32.49 -28.53 23.00
CA GLY A 223 33.87 -28.03 23.13
C GLY A 223 34.41 -28.17 24.54
#